data_AF-A0A1G9YBL9-F1
#
_entry.id   AF-A0A1G9YBL9-F1
#
_cell.length_a   1.000
_cell.length_b   1.000
_cell.length_c   1.000
_cell.angle_alpha   90.00
_cell.angle_beta   90.00
_cell.angle_gamma   90.00
#
_symmetry.space_group_name_H-M   'P 1'
#
loop_
_entity.id
_entity.type
_entity.pdbx_description
1 polymer ?
#
loop_
_entity_poly.entity_id
_entity_poly.type
_entity_poly.pdbx_seq_one_letter_code
_entity_poly.pdbx_strand_id
1 'polypeptide(L)'
;MAHWIAIAAAAGAAAWVTCGSAWATSDITIAAIATGRLYVVGSTDQPHTPVVLDGQFRTESDDQGKFQYELVYHPSRCIVSAMIAGEAHEAVVGNCGGSCALPPSGTVGKPPVSGRTPQSATPAITHPPLPPQRPSSGLGT
;
A
#
# COMPACT_ATOMS: atom_id res chain seq x y z
N MET A 1 34.38 -8.02 71.64
CA MET A 1 32.97 -8.18 71.22
C MET A 1 32.70 -7.19 70.10
N ALA A 2 32.11 -7.66 69.00
CA ALA A 2 31.58 -6.92 67.84
C ALA A 2 32.61 -6.32 66.84
N HIS A 3 32.88 -7.11 65.82
CA HIS A 3 33.36 -6.74 64.48
C HIS A 3 32.22 -6.07 63.68
N TRP A 4 32.31 -4.81 63.25
CA TRP A 4 31.30 -4.23 62.34
C TRP A 4 31.96 -3.65 61.07
N ILE A 5 32.10 -4.59 60.13
CA ILE A 5 32.02 -4.52 58.66
C ILE A 5 32.12 -3.13 58.01
N ALA A 6 33.25 -2.89 57.33
CA ALA A 6 33.34 -1.94 56.23
C ALA A 6 32.69 -2.56 54.98
N ILE A 7 31.61 -1.96 54.47
CA ILE A 7 31.03 -2.33 53.16
C ILE A 7 31.39 -1.22 52.18
N ALA A 8 32.45 -1.46 51.40
CA ALA A 8 32.73 -0.77 50.16
C ALA A 8 32.55 -1.77 49.02
N ALA A 9 31.57 -1.55 48.15
CA ALA A 9 31.62 -1.94 46.73
C ALA A 9 30.33 -1.43 46.06
N ALA A 10 30.48 -0.32 45.35
CA ALA A 10 29.50 0.15 44.38
C ALA A 10 29.32 -0.90 43.28
N ALA A 11 28.08 -1.34 43.06
CA ALA A 11 27.68 -2.09 41.87
C ALA A 11 26.23 -1.72 41.51
N GLY A 12 26.00 -0.42 41.30
CA GLY A 12 24.80 0.05 40.63
C GLY A 12 24.92 -0.24 39.14
N ALA A 13 24.41 -1.38 38.69
CA ALA A 13 24.23 -1.64 37.28
C ALA A 13 23.10 -0.74 36.76
N ALA A 14 23.44 0.49 36.38
CA ALA A 14 22.58 1.35 35.58
C ALA A 14 22.51 0.74 34.17
N ALA A 15 21.60 -0.21 33.97
CA ALA A 15 21.19 -0.66 32.64
C ALA A 15 20.37 0.50 32.04
N TRP A 16 21.07 1.43 31.39
CA TRP A 16 20.43 2.41 30.53
C TRP A 16 19.76 1.63 29.40
N VAL A 17 18.44 1.48 29.52
CA VAL A 17 17.58 1.01 28.43
C VAL A 17 17.70 2.05 27.33
N THR A 18 18.63 1.85 26.40
CA THR A 18 18.69 2.61 25.16
C THR A 18 17.48 2.15 24.35
N CYS A 19 16.37 2.88 24.48
CA CYS A 19 15.24 2.72 23.59
C CYS A 19 15.75 3.11 22.19
N GLY A 20 15.94 2.11 21.33
CA GLY A 20 16.44 2.33 19.97
C GLY A 20 15.52 3.31 19.27
N SER A 21 16.10 4.40 18.75
CA SER A 21 15.41 5.30 17.84
C SER A 21 15.00 4.47 16.63
N ALA A 22 13.70 4.17 16.51
CA ALA A 22 13.18 3.55 15.30
C ALA A 22 13.41 4.56 14.18
N TRP A 23 14.34 4.27 13.28
CA TRP A 23 14.46 5.01 12.01
C TRP A 23 13.18 4.73 11.24
N ALA A 24 12.28 5.69 11.19
CA ALA A 24 11.03 5.57 10.47
C ALA A 24 11.34 5.79 8.99
N THR A 25 11.35 4.71 8.21
CA THR A 25 11.42 4.82 6.75
C THR A 25 10.28 5.71 6.25
N SER A 26 10.58 6.58 5.29
CA SER A 26 9.56 7.37 4.61
C SER A 26 8.60 6.45 3.86
N ASP A 27 7.32 6.45 4.24
CA ASP A 27 6.30 5.60 3.60
C ASP A 27 4.87 6.04 3.96
N ILE A 28 3.89 5.57 3.18
CA ILE A 28 2.46 5.74 3.45
C ILE A 28 1.94 4.51 4.17
N THR A 29 1.60 4.65 5.46
CA THR A 29 1.08 3.54 6.27
C THR A 29 -0.40 3.27 6.04
N ILE A 30 -1.20 4.32 5.84
CA ILE A 30 -2.65 4.22 5.64
C ILE A 30 -3.06 5.17 4.52
N ALA A 31 -3.87 4.67 3.58
CA ALA A 31 -4.61 5.50 2.63
C ALA A 31 -6.01 4.91 2.46
N ALA A 32 -7.04 5.61 2.93
CA ALA A 32 -8.42 5.14 2.84
C ALA A 32 -9.44 6.27 2.86
N ILE A 33 -10.61 6.03 2.28
CA ILE A 33 -11.77 6.91 2.41
C ILE A 33 -12.68 6.42 3.53
N ALA A 34 -12.89 7.23 4.54
CA ALA A 34 -13.82 6.97 5.64
C ALA A 34 -14.72 8.20 5.85
N THR A 35 -16.02 7.99 6.07
CA THR A 35 -16.96 9.08 6.37
C THR A 35 -16.92 10.24 5.36
N GLY A 36 -16.70 9.93 4.07
CA GLY A 36 -16.61 10.92 3.00
C GLY A 36 -15.32 11.75 2.96
N ARG A 37 -14.29 11.35 3.71
CA ARG A 37 -12.99 12.01 3.75
C ARG A 37 -11.88 11.03 3.41
N LEU A 38 -10.87 11.51 2.69
CA LEU A 38 -9.62 10.81 2.49
C LEU A 38 -8.73 11.01 3.71
N TYR A 39 -8.30 9.88 4.28
CA TYR A 39 -7.29 9.79 5.31
C TYR A 39 -6.01 9.24 4.69
N VAL A 40 -4.92 9.99 4.78
CA VAL A 40 -3.58 9.52 4.42
C VAL A 40 -2.67 9.74 5.61
N VAL A 41 -2.07 8.68 6.11
CA VAL A 41 -1.15 8.71 7.27
C VAL A 41 0.14 8.01 6.87
N GLY A 42 1.26 8.58 7.28
CA GLY A 42 2.56 7.98 7.02
C GLY A 42 3.64 8.53 7.93
N SER A 43 4.87 8.20 7.58
CA SER A 43 6.07 8.75 8.22
C SER A 43 7.09 9.25 7.22
N THR A 44 8.00 10.06 7.72
CA THR A 44 9.16 10.61 7.03
C THR A 44 10.41 10.29 7.84
N ASP A 45 11.56 10.19 7.17
CA ASP A 45 12.84 9.90 7.84
C ASP A 45 13.30 11.01 8.79
N GLN A 46 12.90 12.25 8.50
CA GLN A 46 13.24 13.43 9.30
C GLN A 46 11.97 14.15 9.79
N PRO A 47 11.97 14.74 10.98
CA PRO A 47 10.88 15.61 11.41
C PRO A 47 10.82 16.87 10.54
N HIS A 48 9.68 17.56 10.54
CA HIS A 48 9.48 18.79 9.78
C HIS A 48 9.72 18.65 8.27
N THR A 49 9.51 17.44 7.73
CA THR A 49 9.70 17.16 6.31
C THR A 49 8.46 17.61 5.53
N PRO A 50 8.60 18.42 4.47
CA PRO A 50 7.47 18.79 3.64
C PRO A 50 6.95 17.56 2.88
N VAL A 51 5.64 17.38 2.90
CA VAL A 51 4.94 16.32 2.16
C VAL A 51 3.92 16.97 1.24
N VAL A 52 3.83 16.50 -0.02
CA VAL A 52 2.82 16.98 -0.98
C VAL A 52 2.02 15.79 -1.52
N LEU A 53 0.72 15.75 -1.20
CA LEU A 53 -0.21 14.74 -1.67
C LEU A 53 -0.83 15.14 -3.01
N ASP A 54 -0.77 14.22 -3.98
CA ASP A 54 -1.25 14.36 -5.36
C ASP A 54 -0.80 15.66 -6.04
N GLY A 55 0.39 16.15 -5.67
CA GLY A 55 0.97 17.38 -6.21
C GLY A 55 0.21 18.68 -5.87
N GLN A 56 -0.80 18.62 -4.99
CA GLN A 56 -1.71 19.74 -4.74
C GLN A 56 -1.88 20.08 -3.26
N PHE A 57 -1.95 19.09 -2.38
CA PHE A 57 -2.15 19.31 -0.95
C PHE A 57 -0.81 19.24 -0.24
N ARG A 58 -0.43 20.31 0.46
CA ARG A 58 0.85 20.38 1.17
C ARG A 58 0.62 20.27 2.68
N THR A 59 1.45 19.47 3.32
CA THR A 59 1.59 19.42 4.78
C THR A 59 3.07 19.30 5.15
N GLU A 60 3.35 19.25 6.43
CA GLU A 60 4.66 18.95 7.00
C GLU A 60 4.51 17.80 8.00
N SER A 61 5.55 16.98 8.16
CA SER A 61 5.59 16.01 9.25
C SER A 61 5.90 16.67 10.60
N ASP A 62 5.41 16.06 11.67
CA ASP A 62 5.60 16.54 13.04
C ASP A 62 7.02 16.26 13.59
N ASP A 63 7.22 16.56 14.88
CA ASP A 63 8.48 16.31 15.61
C ASP A 63 8.87 14.82 15.63
N GLN A 64 7.93 13.91 15.39
CA GLN A 64 8.16 12.46 15.31
C GLN A 64 8.29 11.97 13.87
N GLY A 65 8.30 12.87 12.88
CA GLY A 65 8.30 12.53 11.47
C GLY A 65 7.00 11.86 11.02
N LYS A 66 5.87 12.08 11.70
CA LYS A 66 4.55 11.59 11.26
C LYS A 66 3.81 12.68 10.51
N PHE A 67 3.06 12.28 9.49
CA PHE A 67 2.17 13.20 8.77
C PHE A 67 0.79 12.59 8.63
N GLN A 68 -0.22 13.45 8.58
CA GLN A 68 -1.59 13.07 8.31
C GLN A 68 -2.29 14.07 7.40
N TYR A 69 -3.12 13.55 6.52
CA TYR A 69 -4.11 14.30 5.75
C TYR A 69 -5.51 13.84 6.14
N GLU A 70 -6.41 14.79 6.32
CA GLU A 70 -7.85 14.57 6.42
C GLU A 70 -8.55 15.58 5.51
N LEU A 71 -8.96 15.13 4.32
CA LEU A 71 -9.46 16.01 3.26
C LEU A 71 -10.76 15.48 2.69
N VAL A 72 -11.69 16.37 2.32
CA VAL A 72 -12.84 15.99 1.49
C VAL A 72 -12.36 15.89 0.05
N TYR A 73 -11.85 14.73 -0.33
CA TYR A 73 -11.24 14.49 -1.64
C TYR A 73 -11.38 13.02 -2.03
N HIS A 74 -11.68 12.76 -3.30
CA HIS A 74 -11.80 11.42 -3.86
C HIS A 74 -10.87 11.30 -5.07
N PRO A 75 -9.79 10.50 -4.99
CA PRO A 75 -8.84 10.35 -6.09
C PRO A 75 -9.46 9.60 -7.28
N SER A 76 -9.33 10.15 -8.49
CA SER A 76 -9.91 9.58 -9.71
C SER A 76 -9.42 8.16 -10.05
N ARG A 77 -8.17 7.85 -9.69
CA ARG A 77 -7.49 6.56 -9.95
C ARG A 77 -7.46 5.61 -8.75
N CYS A 78 -8.09 5.98 -7.63
CA CYS A 78 -8.01 5.25 -6.37
C CYS A 78 -6.59 4.90 -5.87
N ILE A 79 -5.63 5.69 -6.30
CA ILE A 79 -4.24 5.67 -5.88
C ILE A 79 -3.87 7.11 -5.59
N VAL A 80 -3.19 7.34 -4.47
CA VAL A 80 -2.62 8.64 -4.13
C VAL A 80 -1.10 8.58 -4.24
N SER A 81 -0.48 9.72 -4.57
CA SER A 81 0.96 9.88 -4.55
C SER A 81 1.36 10.93 -3.52
N ALA A 82 2.20 10.58 -2.55
CA ALA A 82 2.80 11.52 -1.62
C ALA A 82 4.26 11.77 -2.02
N MET A 83 4.60 13.01 -2.32
CA MET A 83 5.98 13.45 -2.48
C MET A 83 6.57 13.73 -1.10
N ILE A 84 7.54 12.92 -0.67
CA ILE A 84 8.23 13.02 0.61
C ILE A 84 9.72 13.25 0.32
N ALA A 85 10.29 14.36 0.78
CA ALA A 85 11.70 14.70 0.56
C ALA A 85 12.18 14.60 -0.92
N GLY A 86 11.25 14.76 -1.89
CA GLY A 86 11.53 14.65 -3.33
C GLY A 86 11.31 13.27 -3.95
N GLU A 87 10.98 12.26 -3.15
CA GLU A 87 10.63 10.91 -3.61
C GLU A 87 9.10 10.72 -3.64
N ALA A 88 8.59 10.04 -4.66
CA ALA A 88 7.18 9.74 -4.81
C ALA A 88 6.84 8.39 -4.17
N HIS A 89 5.96 8.40 -3.17
CA HIS A 89 5.40 7.20 -2.55
C HIS A 89 3.95 7.05 -2.99
N GLU A 90 3.56 5.87 -3.50
CA GLU A 90 2.20 5.62 -3.96
C GLU A 90 1.48 4.64 -3.04
N ALA A 91 0.19 4.88 -2.79
CA ALA A 91 -0.65 3.97 -2.01
C ALA A 91 -2.03 3.81 -2.66
N VAL A 92 -2.52 2.57 -2.68
CA VAL A 92 -3.89 2.26 -3.09
C VAL A 92 -4.84 2.70 -1.98
N VAL A 93 -5.88 3.44 -2.36
CA VAL A 93 -6.84 4.00 -1.41
C VAL A 93 -7.94 2.97 -1.11
N GLY A 94 -7.98 2.53 0.14
CA GLY A 94 -9.06 1.69 0.64
C GLY A 94 -10.42 2.38 0.53
N ASN A 95 -11.47 1.61 0.22
CA ASN A 95 -12.84 2.12 0.08
C ASN A 95 -13.00 3.25 -0.96
N CYS A 96 -12.12 3.34 -1.94
CA CYS A 96 -12.22 4.33 -3.00
C CYS A 96 -13.18 3.94 -4.13
N GLY A 97 -13.33 2.64 -4.41
CA GLY A 97 -14.31 2.17 -5.40
C GLY A 97 -15.74 2.43 -4.92
N GLY A 98 -16.62 2.84 -5.83
CA GLY A 98 -18.06 2.83 -5.55
C GLY A 98 -18.49 1.41 -5.26
N SER A 99 -19.31 1.20 -4.22
CA SER A 99 -20.02 -0.06 -4.03
C SER A 99 -20.71 -0.38 -5.35
N CYS A 100 -20.26 -1.42 -6.07
CA CYS A 100 -21.06 -1.98 -7.14
C CYS A 100 -22.40 -2.29 -6.50
N ALA A 101 -23.45 -1.53 -6.85
CA ALA A 101 -24.79 -1.97 -6.57
C ALA A 101 -24.86 -3.36 -7.18
N LEU A 102 -24.97 -4.41 -6.35
CA LEU A 102 -25.40 -5.69 -6.88
C LEU A 102 -26.68 -5.35 -7.65
N PRO A 103 -26.80 -5.71 -8.94
CA PRO A 103 -28.05 -5.54 -9.62
C PRO A 103 -29.11 -6.16 -8.70
N PRO A 104 -30.25 -5.48 -8.45
CA PRO A 104 -31.29 -6.05 -7.61
C PRO A 104 -31.52 -7.47 -8.12
N SER A 105 -31.43 -8.47 -7.23
CA SER A 105 -31.76 -9.85 -7.54
C SER A 105 -33.21 -9.88 -8.01
N GLY A 106 -33.39 -9.69 -9.31
CA GLY A 106 -34.62 -9.24 -9.92
C GLY A 106 -34.68 -9.84 -11.31
N THR A 107 -35.17 -11.07 -11.32
CA THR A 107 -35.70 -11.77 -12.51
C THR A 107 -34.65 -12.12 -13.56
N VAL A 108 -34.23 -13.40 -13.55
CA VAL A 108 -33.83 -14.11 -14.78
C VAL A 108 -34.98 -13.93 -15.78
N GLY A 109 -34.86 -12.92 -16.63
CA GLY A 109 -35.70 -12.77 -17.81
C GLY A 109 -35.49 -14.00 -18.67
N LYS A 110 -36.56 -14.75 -18.88
CA LYS A 110 -36.64 -15.88 -19.82
C LYS A 110 -35.91 -15.49 -21.12
N PRO A 111 -34.95 -16.30 -21.63
CA PRO A 111 -34.20 -15.95 -22.82
C PRO A 111 -35.15 -15.62 -23.98
N PRO A 112 -34.96 -14.52 -24.72
CA PRO A 112 -35.68 -14.33 -25.96
C PRO A 112 -35.32 -15.48 -26.90
N VAL A 113 -36.33 -16.14 -27.45
CA VAL A 113 -36.17 -17.10 -28.55
C VAL A 113 -35.44 -16.37 -29.67
N SER A 114 -34.16 -16.68 -29.87
CA SER A 114 -33.39 -16.18 -31.00
C SER A 114 -34.00 -16.73 -32.28
N GLY A 115 -34.69 -15.86 -33.02
CA GLY A 115 -34.98 -16.07 -34.42
C GLY A 115 -33.66 -16.30 -35.17
N ARG A 116 -33.57 -17.45 -35.83
CA ARG A 116 -32.47 -17.88 -36.68
C ARG A 116 -32.28 -16.89 -37.83
N THR A 117 -31.15 -16.20 -37.87
CA THR A 117 -30.65 -15.55 -39.09
C THR A 117 -29.32 -16.24 -39.46
N PRO A 118 -29.18 -16.81 -40.67
CA PRO A 118 -27.92 -17.43 -41.10
C PRO A 118 -27.09 -16.44 -41.94
N GLN A 119 -25.91 -16.04 -41.44
CA GLN A 119 -24.71 -15.57 -42.17
C GLN A 119 -23.78 -14.88 -41.15
N SER A 120 -22.48 -15.15 -41.06
CA SER A 120 -21.53 -15.21 -42.17
C SER A 120 -20.39 -16.20 -41.92
N ALA A 121 -19.80 -16.64 -43.03
CA ALA A 121 -18.65 -17.53 -43.13
C ALA A 121 -17.39 -16.98 -42.41
N THR A 122 -16.66 -17.88 -41.76
CA THR A 122 -15.32 -17.62 -41.21
C THR A 122 -14.26 -17.93 -42.28
N PRO A 123 -13.38 -16.99 -42.67
CA PRO A 123 -12.14 -17.33 -43.37
C PRO A 123 -11.18 -18.04 -42.42
N ALA A 124 -10.59 -19.14 -42.86
CA ALA A 124 -9.58 -19.90 -42.12
C ALA A 124 -8.34 -19.02 -41.83
N ILE A 125 -7.96 -18.90 -40.56
CA ILE A 125 -6.65 -18.39 -40.15
C ILE A 125 -5.77 -19.59 -39.80
N THR A 126 -4.84 -19.86 -40.70
CA THR A 126 -3.75 -20.83 -40.59
C THR A 126 -2.89 -20.56 -39.35
N HIS A 127 -2.62 -21.60 -38.55
CA HIS A 127 -1.74 -21.53 -37.39
C HIS A 127 -0.26 -21.35 -37.81
N PRO A 128 0.55 -20.50 -37.13
CA PRO A 128 2.00 -20.60 -37.23
C PRO A 128 2.54 -21.81 -36.44
N PRO A 129 3.60 -22.49 -36.93
CA PRO A 129 4.17 -23.66 -36.25
C PRO A 129 4.81 -23.30 -34.90
N LEU A 130 4.64 -24.19 -33.91
CA LEU A 130 5.27 -24.09 -32.59
C LEU A 130 6.80 -24.11 -32.68
N PRO A 131 7.52 -23.38 -31.80
CA PRO A 131 8.97 -23.53 -31.65
C PRO A 131 9.33 -24.92 -31.08
N PRO A 132 10.48 -25.49 -31.49
CA PRO A 132 10.95 -26.77 -30.96
C PRO A 132 11.22 -26.67 -29.45
N GLN A 133 10.64 -27.59 -28.68
CA GLN A 133 10.89 -27.73 -27.25
C GLN A 133 12.34 -28.19 -27.04
N ARG A 134 13.13 -27.41 -26.28
CA ARG A 134 14.50 -27.76 -25.91
C ARG A 134 14.46 -28.93 -24.92
N PRO A 135 15.12 -30.07 -25.19
CA PRO A 135 15.19 -31.16 -24.23
C PRO A 135 15.88 -30.73 -22.93
N SER A 136 15.22 -31.04 -21.82
CA SER A 136 15.70 -30.88 -20.46
C SER A 136 16.89 -31.79 -20.17
N SER A 137 17.89 -31.21 -19.48
CA SER A 137 18.77 -31.88 -18.50
C SER A 137 19.65 -33.07 -18.90
N GLY A 138 20.96 -32.83 -18.88
CA GLY A 138 22.00 -33.75 -18.38
C GLY A 138 23.14 -32.86 -17.88
N LEU A 139 23.47 -32.75 -16.59
CA LEU A 139 24.05 -33.75 -15.67
C LEU A 139 25.30 -34.41 -16.27
N GLY A 140 26.47 -34.08 -15.73
CA GLY A 140 27.65 -34.93 -15.85
C GLY A 140 28.99 -34.19 -15.87
N THR A 141 29.63 -34.18 -14.70
CA THR A 141 31.09 -34.18 -14.42
C THR A 141 31.96 -33.03 -14.91
#